data_AF-A0A0U2L3T5-F1
#
_entry.id   AF-A0A0U2L3T5-F1
#
_cell.length_a   1.000
_cell.length_b   1.000
_cell.length_c   1.000
_cell.angle_alpha   90.00
_cell.angle_beta   90.00
_cell.angle_gamma   90.00
#
_symmetry.space_group_name_H-M   'P 1'
#
loop_
_entity.id
_entity.type
_entity.pdbx_description
1 polymer ?
#
loop_
_entity_poly.entity_id
_entity_poly.type
_entity_poly.pdbx_seq_one_letter_code
_entity_poly.pdbx_strand_id
1 'polypeptide(L)'
;MLDNKNNNISWTSFCQAMNSIAFWLIQNKKNYKKRDYYQVLNLNGSCSEIEKKAKKLGEDNLVVMYTMALIKDNTSLDFLPNFVTLKNGEQLDKAEYVDMAIRVEAFIKANGRYPAIVYRISKLPDYNDSTMQLFIKTFNYKGNTIDEALAIIAKKKLYSKYFDSQKTDKKTINDASNGKGSNCVDWGQVFYRVAKYLGYDVQFVHVKCRVSGTGHIRLRLKHSKHTEGNWIIRDPAAVADTTSGNVREMWCEDGYLIAYDPSWIFTDLYSS
;
A
#
# COMPACT_ATOMS: atom_id res chain seq x y z
N MET A 1 5.38 19.37 18.58
CA MET A 1 4.80 18.25 19.33
C MET A 1 3.66 17.71 18.47
N LEU A 2 3.87 16.57 17.81
CA LEU A 2 2.81 15.88 17.06
C LEU A 2 2.25 14.84 18.03
N ASP A 3 1.00 15.00 18.41
CA ASP A 3 0.32 14.13 19.35
C ASP A 3 0.42 12.66 18.91
N ASN A 4 0.79 11.80 19.85
CA ASN A 4 0.75 10.34 19.77
C ASN A 4 -0.70 9.85 19.57
N LYS A 5 -1.30 10.08 18.40
CA LYS A 5 -2.46 9.31 17.97
C LYS A 5 -1.98 7.87 17.77
N ASN A 6 -2.58 6.92 18.48
CA ASN A 6 -2.31 5.50 18.30
C ASN A 6 -2.40 5.16 16.80
N ASN A 7 -1.30 4.69 16.20
CA ASN A 7 -1.19 4.42 14.76
C ASN A 7 -2.03 3.22 14.28
N ASN A 8 -2.80 2.59 15.17
CA ASN A 8 -3.65 1.44 14.90
C ASN A 8 -4.88 1.48 15.81
N ILE A 9 -5.90 0.74 15.39
CA ILE A 9 -7.06 0.39 16.20
C ILE A 9 -7.20 -1.13 16.29
N SER A 10 -7.94 -1.64 17.26
CA SER A 10 -8.27 -3.06 17.33
C SER A 10 -9.21 -3.47 16.19
N TRP A 11 -9.25 -4.77 15.88
CA TRP A 11 -10.29 -5.34 15.01
C TRP A 11 -11.70 -4.93 15.43
N THR A 12 -11.98 -5.01 16.73
CA THR A 12 -13.27 -4.61 17.33
C THR A 12 -13.63 -3.16 16.99
N SER A 13 -12.71 -2.22 17.18
CA SER A 13 -12.94 -0.81 16.83
C SER A 13 -13.14 -0.62 15.32
N PHE A 14 -12.43 -1.38 14.49
CA PHE A 14 -12.67 -1.38 13.04
C PHE A 14 -14.08 -1.91 12.69
N CYS A 15 -14.52 -2.99 13.34
CA CYS A 15 -15.87 -3.51 13.17
C CYS A 15 -16.93 -2.46 13.53
N GLN A 16 -16.73 -1.72 14.63
CA GLN A 16 -17.59 -0.62 15.07
C GLN A 16 -17.69 0.48 14.02
N ALA A 17 -16.57 0.88 13.42
CA ALA A 17 -16.55 1.87 12.35
C ALA A 17 -17.39 1.41 11.15
N MET A 18 -17.11 0.21 10.63
CA MET A 18 -17.79 -0.32 9.45
C MET A 18 -19.28 -0.54 9.69
N ASN A 19 -19.66 -1.11 10.85
CA ASN A 19 -21.06 -1.29 11.21
C ASN A 19 -21.80 0.05 11.35
N SER A 20 -21.15 1.07 11.91
CA SER A 20 -21.74 2.41 12.03
C SER A 20 -21.94 3.08 10.67
N ILE A 21 -21.01 2.88 9.73
CA ILE A 21 -21.14 3.36 8.35
C ILE A 21 -22.33 2.68 7.68
N ALA A 22 -22.41 1.34 7.70
CA ALA A 22 -23.55 0.61 7.13
C ALA A 22 -24.88 1.06 7.75
N PHE A 23 -24.94 1.16 9.08
CA PHE A 23 -26.12 1.64 9.78
C PHE A 23 -26.52 3.05 9.33
N TRP A 24 -25.56 3.99 9.25
CA TRP A 24 -25.83 5.35 8.81
C TRP A 24 -26.34 5.39 7.37
N LEU A 25 -25.74 4.61 6.46
CA LEU A 25 -26.18 4.53 5.06
C LEU A 25 -27.63 4.05 4.93
N ILE A 26 -27.99 3.02 5.70
CA ILE A 26 -29.34 2.44 5.71
C ILE A 26 -30.35 3.45 6.31
N GLN A 27 -30.03 4.05 7.45
CA GLN A 27 -30.90 5.04 8.09
C GLN A 27 -31.14 6.27 7.19
N ASN A 28 -30.11 6.70 6.46
CA ASN A 28 -30.19 7.84 5.55
C ASN A 28 -30.63 7.47 4.12
N LYS A 29 -31.06 6.22 3.89
CA LYS A 29 -31.56 5.72 2.60
C LYS A 29 -30.64 6.08 1.43
N LYS A 30 -29.32 5.95 1.64
CA LYS A 30 -28.32 6.27 0.61
C LYS A 30 -28.41 5.29 -0.55
N ASN A 31 -28.18 5.80 -1.77
CA ASN A 31 -28.16 5.00 -2.99
C ASN A 31 -26.72 4.67 -3.37
N TYR A 32 -26.44 3.38 -3.55
CA TYR A 32 -25.14 2.85 -3.95
C TYR A 32 -25.33 1.41 -4.45
N LYS A 33 -24.36 0.92 -5.22
CA LYS A 33 -24.34 -0.48 -5.67
C LYS A 33 -24.10 -1.40 -4.47
N LYS A 34 -24.89 -2.47 -4.40
CA LYS A 34 -24.83 -3.53 -3.39
C LYS A 34 -24.74 -4.87 -4.11
N ARG A 35 -24.19 -5.89 -3.43
CA ARG A 35 -24.28 -7.29 -3.85
C ARG A 35 -25.52 -7.93 -3.24
N ASP A 36 -26.03 -8.98 -3.87
CA ASP A 36 -27.15 -9.76 -3.33
C ASP A 36 -26.72 -10.65 -2.15
N TYR A 37 -25.47 -11.13 -2.19
CA TYR A 37 -24.88 -12.03 -1.19
C TYR A 37 -23.47 -11.58 -0.81
N TYR A 38 -23.12 -11.84 0.45
CA TYR A 38 -21.81 -11.55 1.01
C TYR A 38 -21.26 -12.77 1.72
N GLN A 39 -19.94 -12.93 1.64
CA GLN A 39 -19.19 -13.98 2.31
C GLN A 39 -17.91 -13.42 2.88
N VAL A 40 -17.58 -13.82 4.11
CA VAL A 40 -16.27 -13.56 4.74
C VAL A 40 -15.88 -14.77 5.58
N LEU A 41 -14.74 -15.37 5.26
CA LEU A 41 -14.31 -16.66 5.84
C LEU A 41 -15.44 -17.71 5.73
N ASN A 42 -15.86 -18.27 6.86
CA ASN A 42 -16.92 -19.27 6.95
C ASN A 42 -18.33 -18.67 7.14
N LEU A 43 -18.46 -17.33 7.14
CA LEU A 43 -19.74 -16.64 7.28
C LEU A 43 -20.29 -16.25 5.92
N ASN A 44 -21.59 -16.40 5.72
CA ASN A 44 -22.31 -15.91 4.55
C ASN A 44 -23.71 -15.40 4.94
N GLY A 45 -24.32 -14.59 4.08
CA GLY A 45 -25.68 -14.11 4.26
C GLY A 45 -26.17 -13.26 3.09
N SER A 46 -27.49 -13.11 2.98
CA SER A 46 -28.09 -12.22 1.99
C SER A 46 -27.94 -10.75 2.39
N CYS A 47 -27.97 -9.84 1.41
CA CYS A 47 -27.95 -8.40 1.65
C CYS A 47 -29.03 -7.97 2.65
N SER A 48 -30.26 -8.48 2.47
CA SER A 48 -31.41 -8.08 3.29
C SER A 48 -31.27 -8.47 4.77
N GLU A 49 -30.66 -9.62 5.07
CA GLU A 49 -30.40 -10.06 6.43
C GLU A 49 -29.27 -9.27 7.08
N ILE A 50 -28.23 -8.95 6.31
CA ILE A 50 -27.08 -8.19 6.80
C ILE A 50 -27.48 -6.76 7.14
N GLU A 51 -28.30 -6.11 6.30
CA GLU A 51 -28.78 -4.74 6.57
C GLU A 51 -29.60 -4.66 7.87
N LYS A 52 -30.35 -5.72 8.23
CA LYS A 52 -31.08 -5.80 9.51
C LYS A 52 -30.15 -5.94 10.73
N LYS A 53 -28.95 -6.49 10.54
CA LYS A 53 -27.94 -6.66 11.61
C LYS A 53 -27.13 -5.40 11.87
N ALA A 54 -27.07 -4.47 10.91
CA ALA A 54 -26.29 -3.25 11.03
C ALA A 54 -26.76 -2.39 12.20
N LYS A 55 -25.83 -2.00 13.08
CA LYS A 55 -26.09 -1.18 14.27
C LYS A 55 -24.97 -0.14 14.44
N LYS A 56 -25.32 1.04 14.94
CA LYS A 56 -24.32 2.03 15.38
C LYS A 56 -23.44 1.39 16.46
N LEU A 57 -22.12 1.43 16.26
CA LEU A 57 -21.11 0.77 17.08
C LEU A 57 -21.32 -0.76 17.22
N GLY A 58 -21.92 -1.40 16.23
CA GLY A 58 -22.05 -2.86 16.14
C GLY A 58 -20.73 -3.54 15.76
N GLU A 59 -20.66 -4.87 15.90
CA GLU A 59 -19.41 -5.62 15.69
C GLU A 59 -19.58 -6.84 14.76
N ASP A 60 -20.67 -6.89 13.98
CA ASP A 60 -20.98 -8.03 13.12
C ASP A 60 -20.06 -8.10 11.90
N ASN A 61 -19.36 -9.23 11.73
CA ASN A 61 -18.37 -9.42 10.67
C ASN A 61 -18.98 -9.45 9.25
N LEU A 62 -20.24 -9.89 9.08
CA LEU A 62 -20.90 -9.84 7.78
C LEU A 62 -21.29 -8.41 7.41
N VAL A 63 -21.67 -7.59 8.39
CA VAL A 63 -21.88 -6.15 8.19
C VAL A 63 -20.56 -5.44 7.84
N VAL A 64 -19.44 -5.87 8.44
CA VAL A 64 -18.10 -5.40 8.05
C VAL A 64 -17.82 -5.72 6.59
N MET A 65 -18.02 -6.97 6.16
CA MET A 65 -17.83 -7.39 4.77
C MET A 65 -18.72 -6.63 3.79
N TYR A 66 -19.98 -6.40 4.15
CA TYR A 66 -20.90 -5.55 3.40
C TYR A 66 -20.32 -4.15 3.16
N THR A 67 -19.78 -3.54 4.22
CA THR A 67 -19.22 -2.18 4.16
C THR A 67 -17.91 -2.14 3.36
N MET A 68 -17.05 -3.14 3.48
CA MET A 68 -15.83 -3.21 2.66
C MET A 68 -16.16 -3.43 1.17
N ALA A 69 -17.14 -4.29 0.88
CA ALA A 69 -17.58 -4.56 -0.49
C ALA A 69 -18.18 -3.31 -1.18
N LEU A 70 -19.06 -2.56 -0.49
CA LEU A 70 -19.64 -1.35 -1.08
C LEU A 70 -18.58 -0.26 -1.31
N ILE A 71 -17.55 -0.15 -0.46
CA ILE A 71 -16.44 0.78 -0.67
C ILE A 71 -15.66 0.39 -1.94
N LYS A 72 -15.47 -0.91 -2.17
CA LYS A 72 -14.69 -1.41 -3.30
C LYS A 72 -15.44 -1.41 -4.64
N ASP A 73 -16.73 -1.69 -4.61
CA ASP A 73 -17.51 -1.96 -5.82
C ASP A 73 -18.10 -0.70 -6.47
N ASN A 74 -18.04 0.44 -5.78
CA ASN A 74 -18.58 1.72 -6.24
C ASN A 74 -17.47 2.66 -6.69
N THR A 75 -17.63 3.28 -7.86
CA THR A 75 -16.64 4.21 -8.44
C THR A 75 -16.66 5.58 -7.76
N SER A 76 -17.83 6.08 -7.34
CA SER A 76 -17.96 7.26 -6.49
C SER A 76 -18.29 6.82 -5.06
N LEU A 77 -17.71 7.52 -4.09
CA LEU A 77 -17.91 7.27 -2.66
C LEU A 77 -18.61 8.43 -1.94
N ASP A 78 -19.25 9.34 -2.67
CA ASP A 78 -19.86 10.57 -2.12
C ASP A 78 -21.06 10.30 -1.21
N PHE A 79 -21.62 9.10 -1.32
CA PHE A 79 -22.70 8.63 -0.45
C PHE A 79 -22.21 8.27 0.97
N LEU A 80 -20.90 8.12 1.19
CA LEU A 80 -20.32 7.78 2.50
C LEU A 80 -20.28 9.00 3.44
N PRO A 81 -20.38 8.79 4.77
CA PRO A 81 -20.26 9.89 5.75
C PRO A 81 -18.83 10.47 5.79
N ASN A 82 -18.68 11.77 6.04
CA ASN A 82 -17.36 12.40 6.07
C ASN A 82 -16.45 11.91 7.21
N PHE A 83 -17.03 11.42 8.30
CA PHE A 83 -16.33 10.80 9.41
C PHE A 83 -17.22 9.79 10.13
N VAL A 84 -16.62 8.92 10.92
CA VAL A 84 -17.28 8.03 11.86
C VAL A 84 -16.63 8.15 13.23
N THR A 85 -17.44 8.18 14.29
CA THR A 85 -16.95 8.24 15.67
C THR A 85 -16.96 6.85 16.29
N LEU A 86 -15.81 6.44 16.80
CA LEU A 86 -15.61 5.20 17.56
C LEU A 86 -16.17 5.32 18.98
N LYS A 87 -16.30 4.19 19.68
CA LYS A 87 -16.84 4.15 21.05
C LYS A 87 -15.99 4.95 22.06
N ASN A 88 -14.68 5.03 21.85
CA ASN A 88 -13.75 5.81 22.66
C ASN A 88 -13.78 7.33 22.36
N GLY A 89 -14.68 7.79 21.50
CA GLY A 89 -14.80 9.20 21.10
C GLY A 89 -13.87 9.62 19.96
N GLU A 90 -12.96 8.74 19.52
CA GLU A 90 -12.06 8.99 18.40
C GLU A 90 -12.80 9.04 17.07
N GLN A 91 -12.39 9.94 16.18
CA GLN A 91 -12.96 10.06 14.85
C GLN A 91 -12.01 9.51 13.80
N LEU A 92 -12.58 8.73 12.87
CA LEU A 92 -11.93 8.32 11.63
C LEU A 92 -12.57 9.13 10.50
N ASP A 93 -11.76 9.85 9.72
CA ASP A 93 -12.27 10.54 8.54
C ASP A 93 -12.51 9.58 7.36
N LYS A 94 -13.19 10.09 6.33
CA LYS A 94 -13.54 9.30 5.14
C LYS A 94 -12.35 8.70 4.42
N ALA A 95 -11.25 9.44 4.28
CA ALA A 95 -10.08 8.90 3.61
C ALA A 95 -9.50 7.73 4.42
N GLU A 96 -9.39 7.93 5.74
CA GLU A 96 -8.83 6.96 6.68
C GLU A 96 -9.60 5.64 6.68
N TYR A 97 -10.91 5.66 6.91
CA TYR A 97 -11.65 4.41 7.01
C TYR A 97 -11.83 3.70 5.66
N VAL A 98 -11.79 4.42 4.53
CA VAL A 98 -11.84 3.84 3.18
C VAL A 98 -10.56 3.06 2.90
N ASP A 99 -9.40 3.66 3.17
CA ASP A 99 -8.10 3.00 3.04
C ASP A 99 -8.02 1.75 3.94
N MET A 100 -8.42 1.88 5.20
CA MET A 100 -8.49 0.75 6.14
C MET A 100 -9.36 -0.40 5.60
N ALA A 101 -10.55 -0.10 5.06
CA ALA A 101 -11.46 -1.10 4.52
C ALA A 101 -10.84 -1.88 3.35
N ILE A 102 -10.18 -1.20 2.43
CA ILE A 102 -9.52 -1.83 1.28
C ILE A 102 -8.40 -2.76 1.74
N ARG A 103 -7.55 -2.31 2.65
CA ARG A 103 -6.41 -3.10 3.17
C ARG A 103 -6.86 -4.29 3.99
N VAL A 104 -7.88 -4.12 4.82
CA VAL A 104 -8.44 -5.21 5.62
C VAL A 104 -9.05 -6.29 4.72
N GLU A 105 -9.83 -5.92 3.70
CA GLU A 105 -10.41 -6.89 2.78
C GLU A 105 -9.31 -7.72 2.08
N ALA A 106 -8.24 -7.04 1.64
CA ALA A 106 -7.07 -7.69 1.05
C ALA A 106 -6.36 -8.64 2.03
N PHE A 107 -6.17 -8.21 3.29
CA PHE A 107 -5.58 -9.03 4.34
C PHE A 107 -6.38 -10.31 4.57
N ILE A 108 -7.71 -10.19 4.73
CA ILE A 108 -8.60 -11.33 5.00
C ILE A 108 -8.54 -12.33 3.83
N LYS A 109 -8.57 -11.85 2.58
CA LYS A 109 -8.46 -12.72 1.39
C LYS A 109 -7.11 -13.43 1.31
N ALA A 110 -6.02 -12.74 1.63
CA ALA A 110 -4.68 -13.32 1.56
C ALA A 110 -4.37 -14.29 2.70
N ASN A 111 -4.93 -14.08 3.89
CA ASN A 111 -4.53 -14.81 5.10
C ASN A 111 -5.60 -15.76 5.65
N GLY A 112 -6.83 -15.72 5.12
CA GLY A 112 -7.93 -16.58 5.60
C GLY A 112 -8.30 -16.36 7.07
N ARG A 113 -8.00 -15.17 7.63
CA ARG A 113 -8.28 -14.81 9.03
C ARG A 113 -8.50 -13.31 9.20
N TYR A 114 -9.19 -12.92 10.27
CA TYR A 114 -9.30 -11.51 10.67
C TYR A 114 -7.96 -10.98 11.21
N PRO A 115 -7.64 -9.70 10.97
CA PRO A 115 -6.48 -9.07 11.60
C PRO A 115 -6.75 -8.88 13.11
N ALA A 116 -5.71 -8.88 13.94
CA ALA A 116 -5.86 -8.55 15.36
C ALA A 116 -5.92 -7.03 15.59
N ILE A 117 -5.14 -6.29 14.81
CA ILE A 117 -5.08 -4.84 14.78
C ILE A 117 -5.23 -4.35 13.33
N VAL A 118 -5.82 -3.17 13.17
CA VAL A 118 -5.95 -2.48 11.89
C VAL A 118 -5.17 -1.18 12.00
N TYR A 119 -4.10 -1.05 11.22
CA TYR A 119 -3.38 0.22 11.12
C TYR A 119 -4.33 1.27 10.53
N ARG A 120 -4.44 2.40 11.23
CA ARG A 120 -5.30 3.54 10.88
C ARG A 120 -4.87 4.19 9.58
N ILE A 121 -3.55 4.33 9.47
CA ILE A 121 -2.88 4.83 8.29
C ILE A 121 -2.33 3.60 7.57
N SER A 122 -2.54 3.49 6.26
CA SER A 122 -1.67 2.64 5.45
C SER A 122 -0.24 3.04 5.73
N LYS A 123 0.59 2.15 6.27
CA LYS A 123 2.03 2.35 6.21
C LYS A 123 2.57 2.13 4.79
N LEU A 124 1.75 2.17 3.73
CA LEU A 124 2.22 2.80 2.49
C LEU A 124 2.00 4.29 2.71
N PRO A 125 3.02 5.13 2.92
CA PRO A 125 2.78 6.56 2.96
C PRO A 125 2.04 6.91 1.68
N ASP A 126 0.77 7.29 1.82
CA ASP A 126 0.05 7.99 0.78
C ASP A 126 0.93 9.18 0.42
N TYR A 127 1.53 9.05 -0.75
CA TYR A 127 1.85 10.12 -1.66
C TYR A 127 2.15 11.47 -1.01
N ASN A 128 3.27 11.55 -0.29
CA ASN A 128 3.89 12.84 -0.10
C ASN A 128 4.67 13.15 -1.38
N ASP A 129 4.17 14.11 -2.14
CA ASP A 129 4.90 14.82 -3.19
C ASP A 129 6.37 15.04 -2.80
N SER A 130 6.70 15.22 -1.51
CA SER A 130 8.07 15.39 -1.03
C SER A 130 9.10 14.34 -1.47
N THR A 131 8.78 13.04 -1.62
CA THR A 131 9.78 12.07 -2.14
C THR A 131 10.09 12.38 -3.60
N MET A 132 9.05 12.61 -4.42
CA MET A 132 9.23 12.96 -5.82
C MET A 132 9.84 14.37 -5.98
N GLN A 133 9.37 15.37 -5.25
CA GLN A 133 9.93 16.72 -5.24
C GLN A 133 11.39 16.71 -4.81
N LEU A 134 11.75 15.92 -3.80
CA LEU A 134 13.14 15.75 -3.40
C LEU A 134 13.93 15.06 -4.52
N PHE A 135 13.38 14.02 -5.15
CA PHE A 135 14.03 13.35 -6.28
C PHE A 135 14.27 14.32 -7.45
N ILE A 136 13.25 15.08 -7.84
CA ILE A 136 13.31 16.15 -8.87
C ILE A 136 14.37 17.17 -8.51
N LYS A 137 14.33 17.70 -7.28
CA LYS A 137 15.28 18.72 -6.83
C LYS A 137 16.71 18.20 -6.78
N THR A 138 16.92 17.01 -6.25
CA THR A 138 18.25 16.44 -6.00
C THR A 138 18.93 15.97 -7.28
N PHE A 139 18.16 15.39 -8.21
CA PHE A 139 18.72 14.83 -9.45
C PHE A 139 18.40 15.65 -10.70
N ASN A 140 17.72 16.79 -10.55
CA ASN A 140 17.23 17.62 -11.65
C ASN A 140 16.42 16.79 -12.67
N TYR A 141 15.56 15.89 -12.16
CA TYR A 141 14.76 15.00 -13.00
C TYR A 141 13.67 15.78 -13.74
N LYS A 142 13.56 15.55 -15.05
CA LYS A 142 12.59 16.20 -15.95
C LYS A 142 11.77 15.22 -16.79
N GLY A 143 11.95 13.91 -16.55
CA GLY A 143 11.28 12.86 -17.30
C GLY A 143 9.84 12.65 -16.83
N ASN A 144 9.15 11.70 -17.48
CA ASN A 144 7.81 11.28 -17.09
C ASN A 144 7.63 9.76 -17.03
N THR A 145 8.72 8.98 -17.17
CA THR A 145 8.69 7.52 -17.10
C THR A 145 9.59 6.96 -16.01
N ILE A 146 9.23 5.76 -15.53
CA ILE A 146 10.04 5.09 -14.52
C ILE A 146 11.45 4.74 -15.03
N ASP A 147 11.58 4.45 -16.33
CA ASP A 147 12.85 4.11 -16.98
C ASP A 147 13.78 5.33 -17.03
N GLU A 148 13.26 6.53 -17.29
CA GLU A 148 14.06 7.77 -17.19
C GLU A 148 14.52 8.06 -15.77
N ALA A 149 13.68 7.80 -14.75
CA ALA A 149 14.08 7.94 -13.36
C ALA A 149 15.17 6.92 -12.97
N LEU A 150 15.06 5.68 -13.43
CA LEU A 150 16.08 4.63 -13.21
C LEU A 150 17.41 4.99 -13.87
N ALA A 151 17.39 5.63 -15.04
CA ALA A 151 18.61 6.05 -15.75
C ALA A 151 19.51 6.99 -14.92
N ILE A 152 18.94 7.76 -13.98
CA ILE A 152 19.69 8.65 -13.08
C ILE A 152 20.62 7.85 -12.14
N ILE A 153 20.14 6.71 -11.65
CA ILE A 153 20.87 5.89 -10.67
C ILE A 153 21.74 4.81 -11.33
N ALA A 154 21.42 4.44 -12.58
CA ALA A 154 22.07 3.38 -13.35
C ALA A 154 23.56 3.61 -13.70
N LYS A 155 24.09 4.81 -13.42
CA LYS A 155 25.44 5.24 -13.81
C LYS A 155 26.36 5.53 -12.62
N LYS A 156 25.91 5.26 -11.38
CA LYS A 156 26.56 5.82 -10.18
C LYS A 156 26.99 4.79 -9.14
N LYS A 157 26.84 3.48 -9.40
CA LYS A 157 27.13 2.39 -8.45
C LYS A 157 26.67 2.70 -7.02
N LEU A 158 25.36 2.80 -6.87
CA LEU A 158 24.67 3.22 -5.66
C LEU A 158 24.01 2.06 -4.91
N TYR A 159 24.46 0.83 -5.09
CA TYR A 159 24.01 -0.29 -4.29
C TYR A 159 24.91 -0.52 -3.08
N SER A 160 24.32 -0.95 -1.97
CA SER A 160 25.05 -1.36 -0.76
C SER A 160 24.32 -2.51 -0.08
N LYS A 161 25.06 -3.51 0.38
CA LYS A 161 24.49 -4.75 0.93
C LYS A 161 24.29 -4.62 2.45
N TYR A 162 23.03 -4.61 2.86
CA TYR A 162 22.59 -4.76 4.25
C TYR A 162 21.16 -5.30 4.29
N PHE A 163 20.76 -5.87 5.43
CA PHE A 163 19.43 -6.41 5.63
C PHE A 163 18.43 -5.32 6.04
N ASP A 164 17.17 -5.56 5.69
CA ASP A 164 15.99 -4.78 6.08
C ASP A 164 16.02 -3.31 5.61
N SER A 165 14.94 -2.57 5.87
CA SER A 165 14.91 -1.14 5.58
C SER A 165 15.68 -0.38 6.66
N GLN A 166 16.74 0.34 6.27
CA GLN A 166 17.57 1.11 7.22
C GLN A 166 17.53 2.62 6.97
N LYS A 167 16.96 3.04 5.84
CA LYS A 167 16.97 4.45 5.45
C LYS A 167 15.59 4.90 5.03
N THR A 168 15.24 6.11 5.45
CA THR A 168 14.11 6.83 4.88
C THR A 168 14.39 7.17 3.42
N ASP A 169 13.35 7.37 2.61
CA ASP A 169 13.50 7.85 1.22
C ASP A 169 14.38 9.09 1.11
N LYS A 170 14.18 10.06 2.03
CA LYS A 170 14.97 11.29 2.09
C LYS A 170 16.45 10.98 2.29
N LYS A 171 16.77 10.06 3.20
CA LYS A 171 18.15 9.63 3.45
C LYS A 171 18.70 8.88 2.24
N THR A 172 17.94 7.98 1.62
CA THR A 172 18.35 7.26 0.42
C THR A 172 18.68 8.19 -0.73
N ILE A 173 17.82 9.17 -1.01
CA ILE A 173 18.04 10.17 -2.07
C ILE A 173 19.26 11.05 -1.78
N ASN A 174 19.40 11.55 -0.55
CA ASN A 174 20.53 12.39 -0.15
C ASN A 174 21.86 11.61 -0.12
N ASP A 175 21.85 10.37 0.34
CA ASP A 175 23.04 9.50 0.31
C ASP A 175 23.47 9.26 -1.14
N ALA A 176 22.51 8.95 -2.02
CA ALA A 176 22.75 8.73 -3.44
C ALA A 176 23.31 9.98 -4.15
N SER A 177 22.86 11.19 -3.79
CA SER A 177 23.42 12.43 -4.34
C SER A 177 24.87 12.66 -3.93
N ASN A 178 25.29 12.07 -2.81
CA ASN A 178 26.66 12.08 -2.30
C ASN A 178 27.45 10.81 -2.71
N GLY A 179 26.94 10.01 -3.65
CA GLY A 179 27.62 8.80 -4.15
C GLY A 179 27.60 7.62 -3.17
N LYS A 180 26.74 7.65 -2.14
CA LYS A 180 26.58 6.56 -1.17
C LYS A 180 25.42 5.66 -1.56
N GLY A 181 25.62 4.35 -1.48
CA GLY A 181 24.64 3.38 -1.90
C GLY A 181 23.61 2.98 -0.84
N SER A 182 22.55 2.32 -1.29
CA SER A 182 21.47 1.75 -0.47
C SER A 182 21.08 0.35 -0.94
N ASN A 183 20.35 -0.41 -0.12
CA ASN A 183 19.98 -1.79 -0.43
C ASN A 183 18.68 -1.90 -1.28
N CYS A 184 18.25 -3.13 -1.52
CA CYS A 184 17.08 -3.42 -2.36
C CYS A 184 15.75 -2.95 -1.76
N VAL A 185 15.63 -2.97 -0.44
CA VAL A 185 14.43 -2.49 0.24
C VAL A 185 14.33 -0.96 0.11
N ASP A 186 15.38 -0.24 0.50
CA ASP A 186 15.41 1.22 0.49
C ASP A 186 15.25 1.80 -0.93
N TRP A 187 15.91 1.20 -1.93
CA TRP A 187 15.74 1.60 -3.33
C TRP A 187 14.34 1.25 -3.86
N GLY A 188 13.82 0.07 -3.50
CA GLY A 188 12.46 -0.34 -3.84
C GLY A 188 11.42 0.65 -3.30
N GLN A 189 11.58 1.12 -2.06
CA GLN A 189 10.69 2.11 -1.42
C GLN A 189 10.70 3.46 -2.15
N VAL A 190 11.88 4.00 -2.50
CA VAL A 190 11.99 5.25 -3.27
C VAL A 190 11.30 5.11 -4.62
N PHE A 191 11.62 4.07 -5.38
CA PHE A 191 11.10 3.89 -6.73
C PHE A 191 9.63 3.46 -6.76
N TYR A 192 9.12 2.83 -5.70
CA TYR A 192 7.69 2.61 -5.53
C TYR A 192 6.93 3.94 -5.56
N ARG A 193 7.40 4.93 -4.78
CA ARG A 193 6.75 6.24 -4.69
C ARG A 193 6.94 7.09 -5.93
N VAL A 194 8.13 7.06 -6.54
CA VAL A 194 8.38 7.69 -7.84
C VAL A 194 7.45 7.12 -8.91
N ALA A 195 7.31 5.79 -9.01
CA ALA A 195 6.43 5.17 -10.00
C ALA A 195 4.96 5.49 -9.76
N LYS A 196 4.50 5.47 -8.50
CA LYS A 196 3.14 5.92 -8.13
C LYS A 196 2.90 7.37 -8.57
N TYR A 197 3.90 8.25 -8.43
CA TYR A 197 3.84 9.64 -8.89
C TYR A 197 3.69 9.78 -10.39
N LEU A 198 4.39 8.94 -11.13
CA LEU A 198 4.31 8.91 -12.58
C LEU A 198 3.04 8.20 -13.09
N GLY A 199 2.07 7.90 -12.22
CA GLY A 199 0.78 7.32 -12.60
C GLY A 199 0.77 5.81 -12.81
N TYR A 200 1.80 5.09 -12.35
CA TYR A 200 1.84 3.64 -12.47
C TYR A 200 1.03 2.97 -11.35
N ASP A 201 0.38 1.86 -11.68
CA ASP A 201 0.09 0.80 -10.71
C ASP A 201 1.39 0.12 -10.33
N VAL A 202 1.63 -0.06 -9.03
CA VAL A 202 2.92 -0.54 -8.50
C VAL A 202 2.66 -1.55 -7.40
N GLN A 203 3.42 -2.63 -7.42
CA GLN A 203 3.50 -3.59 -6.31
C GLN A 203 4.95 -4.01 -6.08
N PHE A 204 5.28 -4.24 -4.82
CA PHE A 204 6.50 -4.94 -4.46
C PHE A 204 6.39 -6.41 -4.81
N VAL A 205 7.49 -6.99 -5.25
CA VAL A 205 7.65 -8.41 -5.46
C VAL A 205 8.81 -8.87 -4.59
N HIS A 206 8.50 -9.66 -3.57
CA HIS A 206 9.50 -10.30 -2.73
C HIS A 206 9.80 -11.68 -3.28
N VAL A 207 11.06 -11.92 -3.62
CA VAL A 207 11.53 -13.19 -4.17
C VAL A 207 12.67 -13.77 -3.34
N LYS A 208 12.76 -15.10 -3.32
CA LYS A 208 13.95 -15.81 -2.88
C LYS A 208 14.84 -16.05 -4.09
N CYS A 209 16.01 -15.44 -4.11
CA CYS A 209 17.00 -15.63 -5.15
C CYS A 209 17.50 -17.07 -5.18
N ARG A 210 17.47 -17.71 -6.35
CA ARG A 210 17.82 -19.13 -6.49
C ARG A 210 19.29 -19.39 -6.18
N VAL A 211 20.19 -18.57 -6.71
CA VAL A 211 21.64 -18.76 -6.58
C VAL A 211 22.14 -18.45 -5.17
N SER A 212 21.75 -17.29 -4.61
CA SER A 212 22.22 -16.87 -3.28
C SER A 212 21.39 -17.41 -2.11
N GLY A 213 20.16 -17.88 -2.37
CA GLY A 213 19.21 -18.28 -1.34
C GLY A 213 18.61 -17.12 -0.52
N THR A 214 19.02 -15.87 -0.78
CA THR A 214 18.61 -14.68 -0.02
C THR A 214 17.31 -14.08 -0.54
N GLY A 215 16.58 -13.35 0.31
CA GLY A 215 15.45 -12.53 -0.12
C GLY A 215 15.90 -11.32 -0.93
N HIS A 216 15.08 -10.91 -1.90
CA HIS A 216 15.29 -9.72 -2.73
C HIS A 216 13.97 -9.03 -3.05
N ILE A 217 14.00 -7.71 -3.15
CA ILE A 217 12.85 -6.88 -3.47
C ILE A 217 13.03 -6.27 -4.86
N ARG A 218 12.01 -6.42 -5.69
CA ARG A 218 11.85 -5.74 -6.98
C ARG A 218 10.45 -5.15 -7.08
N LEU A 219 10.21 -4.35 -8.11
CA LEU A 219 8.91 -3.75 -8.38
C LEU A 219 8.28 -4.40 -9.61
N ARG A 220 6.96 -4.63 -9.54
CA ARG A 220 6.15 -4.78 -10.75
C ARG A 220 5.32 -3.53 -10.96
N LEU A 221 5.27 -3.08 -12.21
CA LEU A 221 4.72 -1.79 -12.62
C LEU A 221 3.76 -1.97 -13.79
N LYS A 222 2.68 -1.19 -13.82
CA LYS A 222 1.73 -1.18 -14.92
C LYS A 222 1.24 0.25 -15.17
N HIS A 223 1.18 0.65 -16.43
CA HIS A 223 0.68 1.95 -16.86
C HIS A 223 0.03 1.83 -18.23
N SER A 224 -1.14 2.46 -18.42
CA SER A 224 -1.92 2.37 -19.67
C SER A 224 -1.11 2.77 -20.91
N LYS A 225 -0.40 3.90 -20.83
CA LYS A 225 0.49 4.41 -21.88
C LYS A 225 1.87 3.77 -21.94
N HIS A 226 2.61 3.72 -20.83
CA HIS A 226 4.04 3.38 -20.84
C HIS A 226 4.35 1.89 -20.78
N THR A 227 3.36 1.05 -20.47
CA THR A 227 3.52 -0.40 -20.46
C THR A 227 2.41 -1.11 -21.23
N GLU A 228 1.63 -0.35 -22.01
CA GLU A 228 0.46 -0.84 -22.76
C GLU A 228 -0.56 -1.58 -21.87
N GLY A 229 -0.65 -1.17 -20.60
CA GLY A 229 -1.52 -1.82 -19.61
C GLY A 229 -1.03 -3.19 -19.14
N ASN A 230 0.20 -3.60 -19.48
CA ASN A 230 0.81 -4.85 -19.03
C ASN A 230 1.68 -4.64 -17.79
N TRP A 231 1.78 -5.67 -16.96
CA TRP A 231 2.73 -5.69 -15.86
C TRP A 231 4.14 -5.93 -16.39
N ILE A 232 5.06 -5.04 -16.04
CA ILE A 232 6.50 -5.18 -16.27
C ILE A 232 7.23 -5.26 -14.93
N ILE A 233 8.43 -5.82 -14.93
CA ILE A 233 9.32 -5.82 -13.75
C ILE A 233 10.39 -4.74 -13.92
N ARG A 234 10.70 -4.04 -12.83
CA ARG A 234 11.88 -3.19 -12.70
C ARG A 234 12.54 -3.43 -11.36
N ASP A 235 13.86 -3.42 -11.36
CA ASP A 235 14.69 -3.71 -10.20
C ASP A 235 15.63 -2.54 -9.91
N PRO A 236 15.19 -1.55 -9.12
CA PRO A 236 16.00 -0.40 -8.76
C PRO A 236 17.34 -0.78 -8.11
N ALA A 237 17.41 -1.90 -7.39
CA ALA A 237 18.63 -2.31 -6.72
C ALA A 237 19.67 -2.87 -7.70
N ALA A 238 19.23 -3.73 -8.62
CA ALA A 238 20.09 -4.23 -9.69
C ALA A 238 20.59 -3.09 -10.59
N VAL A 239 19.71 -2.14 -10.93
CA VAL A 239 20.08 -0.94 -11.67
C VAL A 239 21.07 -0.07 -10.89
N ALA A 240 20.93 0.04 -9.57
CA ALA A 240 21.85 0.79 -8.73
C ALA A 240 23.24 0.14 -8.60
N ASP A 241 23.37 -1.19 -8.73
CA ASP A 241 24.66 -1.88 -8.55
C ASP A 241 25.59 -1.78 -9.76
N THR A 242 25.07 -1.32 -10.89
CA THR A 242 25.83 -1.19 -12.13
C THR A 242 26.24 0.26 -12.43
N THR A 243 27.12 0.39 -13.42
CA THR A 243 27.43 1.66 -14.10
C THR A 243 27.10 1.61 -15.59
N SER A 244 26.51 0.51 -16.08
CA SER A 244 26.21 0.27 -17.50
C SER A 244 25.16 1.23 -18.06
N GLY A 245 24.38 1.90 -17.21
CA GLY A 245 23.24 2.69 -17.64
C GLY A 245 22.04 1.84 -18.07
N ASN A 246 22.11 0.51 -17.96
CA ASN A 246 21.00 -0.37 -18.32
C ASN A 246 19.90 -0.29 -17.24
N VAL A 247 18.77 0.29 -17.60
CA VAL A 247 17.62 0.47 -16.69
C VAL A 247 16.76 -0.79 -16.55
N ARG A 248 17.11 -1.85 -17.31
CA ARG A 248 16.45 -3.16 -17.29
C ARG A 248 17.27 -4.23 -16.59
N GLU A 249 18.37 -3.85 -15.93
CA GLU A 249 19.07 -4.78 -15.04
C GLU A 249 18.09 -5.35 -14.02
N MET A 250 18.20 -6.65 -13.78
CA MET A 250 17.31 -7.38 -12.91
C MET A 250 18.06 -8.50 -12.22
N TRP A 251 17.84 -8.64 -10.93
CA TRP A 251 18.28 -9.80 -10.18
C TRP A 251 17.15 -10.79 -9.93
N CYS A 252 17.56 -12.05 -9.79
CA CYS A 252 16.69 -13.13 -9.35
C CYS A 252 15.46 -13.28 -10.24
N GLU A 253 15.67 -13.18 -11.56
CA GLU A 253 14.65 -13.40 -12.58
C GLU A 253 14.01 -14.79 -12.43
N ASP A 254 14.84 -15.80 -12.19
CA ASP A 254 14.45 -17.19 -11.91
C ASP A 254 14.19 -17.47 -10.42
N GLY A 255 14.05 -16.44 -9.59
CA GLY A 255 13.80 -16.55 -8.16
C GLY A 255 12.37 -16.99 -7.82
N TYR A 256 12.21 -17.60 -6.65
CA TYR A 256 10.90 -18.06 -6.17
C TYR A 256 10.11 -16.89 -5.58
N LEU A 257 8.88 -16.67 -6.06
CA LEU A 257 7.98 -15.67 -5.47
C LEU A 257 7.64 -16.05 -4.01
N ILE A 258 7.90 -15.13 -3.09
CA ILE A 258 7.50 -15.25 -1.69
C ILE A 258 6.16 -14.53 -1.49
N ALA A 259 6.07 -13.27 -1.90
CA ALA A 259 4.88 -12.45 -1.71
C ALA A 259 4.85 -11.25 -2.66
N TYR A 260 3.64 -10.74 -2.92
CA TYR A 260 3.45 -9.38 -3.39
C TYR A 260 3.13 -8.48 -2.20
N ASP A 261 3.64 -7.24 -2.22
CA ASP A 261 3.41 -6.22 -1.19
C ASP A 261 3.55 -6.76 0.25
N PRO A 262 4.73 -7.30 0.63
CA PRO A 262 4.89 -7.92 1.93
C PRO A 262 4.64 -6.89 3.04
N SER A 263 3.92 -7.30 4.08
CA SER A 263 3.41 -6.39 5.13
C SER A 263 4.50 -5.62 5.89
N TRP A 264 5.74 -6.12 5.88
CA TRP A 264 6.89 -5.51 6.54
C TRP A 264 7.60 -4.44 5.70
N ILE A 265 7.27 -4.28 4.41
CA ILE A 265 8.09 -3.50 3.47
C ILE A 265 8.21 -2.01 3.81
N PHE A 266 7.39 -1.49 4.73
CA PHE A 266 7.46 -0.14 5.28
C PHE A 266 7.41 -0.09 6.80
N THR A 267 7.48 -1.23 7.49
CA THR A 267 7.38 -1.27 8.94
C THR A 267 8.62 -0.74 9.64
N ASP A 268 9.78 -0.83 8.99
CA ASP A 268 11.09 -0.59 9.62
C ASP A 268 11.52 0.89 9.56
N LEU A 269 10.71 1.74 8.90
CA LEU A 269 10.89 3.21 8.90
C LEU A 269 10.65 3.85 10.29
N TYR A 270 10.23 3.07 11.28
CA TYR A 270 9.86 3.53 12.62
C TYR A 270 10.62 2.83 13.76
N SER A 271 11.59 1.99 13.45
CA SER A 271 12.48 1.37 14.45
C SER A 271 13.76 2.19 14.56
N SER A 272 13.63 3.37 15.19
CA SER A 272 14.72 4.09 15.84
C SER A 272 14.22 4.63 17.17
#